data_AF-A0A7G2SHZ1-F1
#
_entry.id   AF-A0A7G2SHZ1-F1
#
_cell.length_a   1.000
_cell.length_b   1.000
_cell.length_c   1.000
_cell.angle_alpha   90.00
_cell.angle_beta   90.00
_cell.angle_gamma   90.00
#
_symmetry.space_group_name_H-M   'P 1'
#
loop_
_entity.id
_entity.type
_entity.pdbx_description
1 polymer ?
#
loop_
_entity_poly.entity_id
_entity_poly.type
_entity_poly.pdbx_seq_one_letter_code
_entity_poly.pdbx_strand_id
1 'polypeptide(L)'
;DVERKFEIELETKPYKFVGMIDTLVTQDGAEISMLEHKTTVNPLDDLTHPYFRKLAYDLQINAYHMAQLLMDEELEQTIYDVVRKPRIRPRKLTKAHIEEIESGEYSGLPFASDETPNVEVGEAETPELYEMRLFADIIQKPNEYYRRVGQITRTQEQCVETYKMLNQVAQDMLDAHRRGHWHQNSSACSKFGSPCEFMSICCGVSDPSSDFWRKREGSDLSGENNLSVSRIHCFFECRRKYYYRYVEGIERNSQKPLALTFGGAFHECLESFWNSTRKGLEDE
;
A
#
# COMPACT_ATOMS: atom_id res chain seq x y z
N ASP A 1 -1.28 -15.42 -10.78
CA ASP A 1 -0.10 -15.47 -9.90
C ASP A 1 -0.19 -14.46 -8.79
N VAL A 2 0.31 -14.78 -7.60
CA VAL A 2 0.33 -13.90 -6.43
C VAL A 2 1.79 -13.55 -6.13
N GLU A 3 2.05 -12.28 -5.79
CA GLU A 3 3.37 -11.70 -5.52
C GLU A 3 4.43 -11.99 -6.60
N ARG A 4 4.17 -11.53 -7.83
CA ARG A 4 5.13 -11.70 -8.92
C ARG A 4 6.21 -10.62 -8.88
N LYS A 5 7.45 -11.03 -8.55
CA LYS A 5 8.65 -10.20 -8.72
C LYS A 5 9.01 -10.09 -10.19
N PHE A 6 9.47 -8.91 -10.60
CA PHE A 6 10.05 -8.71 -11.93
C PHE A 6 11.25 -7.76 -11.89
N GLU A 7 12.05 -7.81 -12.95
CA GLU A 7 13.22 -6.99 -13.15
C GLU A 7 13.38 -6.64 -14.63
N ILE A 8 13.55 -5.35 -14.92
CA ILE A 8 13.75 -4.82 -16.27
C ILE A 8 15.05 -4.04 -16.30
N GLU A 9 15.96 -4.47 -17.18
CA GLU A 9 17.20 -3.75 -17.43
C GLU A 9 16.92 -2.39 -18.08
N LEU A 10 17.51 -1.33 -17.52
CA LEU A 10 17.48 -0.01 -18.14
C LEU A 10 18.71 0.18 -19.04
N GLU A 11 18.59 1.07 -20.03
CA GLU A 11 19.72 1.51 -20.85
C GLU A 11 20.76 2.23 -19.99
N THR A 12 20.29 2.96 -18.98
CA THR A 12 21.12 3.69 -18.03
C THR A 12 21.74 2.76 -16.99
N LYS A 13 22.90 2.19 -17.33
CA LYS A 13 23.66 1.33 -16.41
C LYS A 13 24.21 2.09 -15.20
N PRO A 14 24.32 1.43 -14.03
CA PRO A 14 23.98 0.03 -13.75
C PRO A 14 22.52 -0.21 -13.33
N TYR A 15 21.61 0.74 -13.55
CA TYR A 15 20.25 0.67 -12.99
C TYR A 15 19.35 -0.36 -13.69
N LYS A 16 18.47 -0.93 -12.87
CA LYS A 16 17.37 -1.80 -13.28
C LYS A 16 16.08 -1.38 -12.60
N PHE A 17 14.97 -1.44 -13.31
CA PHE A 17 13.65 -1.21 -12.73
C PHE A 17 13.13 -2.52 -12.13
N VAL A 18 12.68 -2.47 -10.87
CA VAL A 18 12.22 -3.66 -10.15
C VAL A 18 10.88 -3.38 -9.48
N GLY A 19 10.07 -4.43 -9.35
CA GLY A 19 8.78 -4.34 -8.70
C GLY A 19 8.27 -5.67 -8.19
N MET A 20 7.17 -5.57 -7.47
CA MET A 20 6.33 -6.68 -7.04
C MET A 20 4.91 -6.35 -7.50
N ILE A 21 4.31 -7.24 -8.28
CA ILE A 21 2.89 -7.18 -8.64
C ILE A 21 2.12 -8.01 -7.61
N ASP A 22 1.14 -7.40 -6.94
CA ASP A 22 0.33 -8.06 -5.90
C ASP A 22 -0.34 -9.32 -6.44
N THR A 23 -1.16 -9.17 -7.49
CA THR A 23 -1.88 -10.29 -8.10
C THR A 23 -1.99 -10.10 -9.63
N LEU A 24 -1.68 -11.16 -10.37
CA LEU A 24 -2.02 -11.32 -11.79
C LEU A 24 -3.17 -12.32 -11.92
N VAL A 25 -4.23 -11.91 -12.61
CA VAL A 25 -5.43 -12.71 -12.86
C VAL A 25 -5.50 -12.99 -14.35
N THR A 26 -5.61 -14.26 -14.72
CA THR A 26 -5.82 -14.68 -16.12
C THR A 26 -7.30 -14.99 -16.33
N GLN A 27 -7.96 -14.31 -17.26
CA GLN A 27 -9.33 -14.61 -17.69
C GLN A 27 -9.30 -15.33 -19.04
N ASP A 28 -10.14 -16.36 -19.18
CA ASP A 28 -10.36 -17.12 -20.42
C ASP A 28 -9.09 -17.63 -21.14
N GLY A 29 -7.99 -17.81 -20.39
CA GLY A 29 -6.74 -18.42 -20.86
C GLY A 29 -5.80 -17.52 -21.65
N ALA A 30 -6.11 -16.23 -21.85
CA ALA A 30 -5.25 -15.32 -22.62
C ALA A 30 -5.10 -13.92 -22.02
N GLU A 31 -6.15 -13.38 -21.40
CA GLU A 31 -6.12 -12.00 -20.91
C GLU A 31 -5.54 -11.93 -19.51
N ILE A 32 -4.41 -11.24 -19.36
CA ILE A 32 -3.75 -11.03 -18.08
C ILE A 32 -4.15 -9.65 -17.55
N SER A 33 -4.80 -9.62 -16.39
CA SER A 33 -5.11 -8.39 -15.66
C SER A 33 -4.31 -8.31 -14.38
N MET A 34 -3.83 -7.12 -14.06
CA MET A 34 -3.23 -6.86 -12.76
C MET A 34 -4.30 -6.45 -11.77
N LEU A 35 -4.35 -7.11 -10.61
CA LEU A 35 -5.22 -6.75 -9.49
C LEU A 35 -4.37 -6.18 -8.35
N GLU A 36 -4.65 -4.94 -7.99
CA GLU A 36 -3.95 -4.19 -6.95
C GLU A 36 -4.89 -3.85 -5.79
N HIS A 37 -4.42 -4.03 -4.56
CA HIS A 37 -5.23 -3.78 -3.38
C HIS A 37 -4.83 -2.47 -2.72
N LYS A 38 -5.80 -1.57 -2.49
CA LYS A 38 -5.54 -0.28 -1.81
C LYS A 38 -6.50 -0.07 -0.66
N THR A 39 -5.98 0.47 0.43
CA THR A 39 -6.81 0.95 1.55
C THR A 39 -6.90 2.47 1.54
N THR A 40 -8.06 3.00 1.92
CA THR A 40 -8.29 4.45 1.95
C THR A 40 -9.19 4.87 3.10
N VAL A 41 -9.09 6.12 3.54
CA VAL A 41 -10.08 6.72 4.45
C VAL A 41 -11.16 7.50 3.69
N ASN A 42 -10.98 7.69 2.39
CA ASN A 42 -11.87 8.45 1.54
C ASN A 42 -13.19 7.69 1.30
N PRO A 43 -14.30 8.40 1.06
CA PRO A 43 -15.54 7.78 0.59
C PRO A 43 -15.35 7.02 -0.73
N LEU A 44 -16.18 6.00 -0.96
CA LEU A 44 -16.12 5.11 -2.15
C LEU A 44 -17.36 5.23 -3.06
N ASP A 45 -18.29 6.10 -2.71
CA ASP A 45 -19.56 6.36 -3.40
C ASP A 45 -19.42 7.37 -4.55
N ASP A 46 -18.38 8.20 -4.54
CA ASP A 46 -18.07 9.16 -5.62
C ASP A 46 -16.79 8.79 -6.39
N LEU A 47 -16.94 8.18 -7.57
CA LEU A 47 -15.83 7.83 -8.46
C LEU A 47 -15.16 9.05 -9.11
N THR A 48 -15.77 10.23 -9.05
CA THR A 48 -15.15 11.46 -9.57
C THR A 48 -14.15 12.07 -8.58
N HIS A 49 -14.13 11.58 -7.33
CA HIS A 49 -13.23 12.04 -6.30
C HIS A 49 -11.75 11.95 -6.77
N PRO A 50 -10.90 12.98 -6.53
CA PRO A 50 -9.52 13.02 -7.02
C PRO A 50 -8.65 11.81 -6.65
N TYR A 51 -9.02 11.10 -5.58
CA TYR A 51 -8.40 9.82 -5.21
C TYR A 51 -8.42 8.80 -6.35
N PHE A 52 -9.56 8.58 -7.01
CA PHE A 52 -9.69 7.59 -8.08
C PHE A 52 -8.96 8.02 -9.34
N ARG A 53 -8.97 9.32 -9.66
CA ARG A 53 -8.16 9.87 -10.76
C ARG A 53 -6.67 9.68 -10.52
N LYS A 54 -6.23 9.86 -9.27
CA LYS A 54 -4.84 9.62 -8.88
C LYS A 54 -4.45 8.15 -9.04
N LEU A 55 -5.33 7.22 -8.64
CA LEU A 55 -5.09 5.80 -8.86
C LEU A 55 -4.77 5.57 -10.33
N ALA A 56 -5.63 6.00 -11.27
CA ALA A 56 -5.41 5.78 -12.69
C ALA A 56 -4.16 6.44 -13.31
N TYR A 57 -3.49 7.38 -12.63
CA TYR A 57 -2.28 8.06 -13.11
C TYR A 57 -1.02 7.72 -12.28
N ASP A 58 -1.12 6.75 -11.36
CA ASP A 58 0.01 6.38 -10.51
C ASP A 58 1.17 5.80 -11.34
N LEU A 59 2.40 6.18 -11.00
CA LEU A 59 3.60 5.71 -11.69
C LEU A 59 3.73 4.18 -11.61
N GLN A 60 3.26 3.56 -10.54
CA GLN A 60 3.25 2.11 -10.38
C GLN A 60 2.56 1.43 -11.54
N ILE A 61 1.38 1.91 -11.95
CA ILE A 61 0.62 1.32 -13.06
C ILE A 61 1.39 1.48 -14.36
N ASN A 62 1.85 2.69 -14.67
CA ASN A 62 2.56 2.97 -15.91
C ASN A 62 3.76 2.03 -16.05
N ALA A 63 4.52 1.90 -14.96
CA ALA A 63 5.75 1.12 -14.97
C ALA A 63 5.50 -0.40 -14.96
N TYR A 64 4.40 -0.87 -14.37
CA TYR A 64 4.08 -2.30 -14.35
C TYR A 64 3.50 -2.77 -15.69
N HIS A 65 2.63 -1.97 -16.33
CA HIS A 65 2.22 -2.21 -17.73
C HIS A 65 3.43 -2.25 -18.67
N MET A 66 4.35 -1.29 -18.52
CA MET A 66 5.59 -1.27 -19.29
C MET A 66 6.46 -2.51 -19.06
N ALA A 67 6.64 -2.92 -17.81
CA ALA A 67 7.45 -4.10 -17.48
C ALA A 67 6.85 -5.38 -18.07
N GLN A 68 5.54 -5.56 -17.92
CA GLN A 68 4.82 -6.72 -18.45
C GLN A 68 4.83 -6.78 -19.97
N LEU A 69 4.72 -5.64 -20.66
CA LEU A 69 4.89 -5.55 -22.11
C LEU A 69 6.30 -6.00 -22.55
N LEU A 70 7.35 -5.58 -21.85
CA LEU A 70 8.73 -5.99 -22.14
C LEU A 70 9.03 -7.46 -21.80
N MET A 71 8.16 -8.12 -21.05
CA MET A 71 8.23 -9.53 -20.69
C MET A 71 7.34 -10.41 -21.58
N ASP A 72 6.76 -9.86 -22.65
CA ASP A 72 5.81 -10.53 -23.55
C ASP A 72 4.54 -11.04 -22.85
N GLU A 73 4.11 -10.35 -21.79
CA GLU A 73 2.92 -10.67 -20.98
C GLU A 73 2.05 -9.43 -20.78
N GLU A 74 1.70 -8.76 -21.88
CA GLU A 74 0.95 -7.50 -21.88
C GLU A 74 -0.32 -7.57 -21.02
N LEU A 75 -0.52 -6.55 -20.20
CA LEU A 75 -1.68 -6.44 -19.33
C LEU A 75 -2.86 -5.84 -20.09
N GLU A 76 -4.01 -6.52 -20.07
CA GLU A 76 -5.26 -5.99 -20.61
C GLU A 76 -5.70 -4.76 -19.81
N GLN A 77 -5.62 -4.84 -18.48
CA GLN A 77 -5.99 -3.75 -17.59
C GLN A 77 -5.37 -3.89 -16.20
N THR A 78 -5.43 -2.80 -15.45
CA THR A 78 -5.31 -2.80 -13.99
C THR A 78 -6.69 -2.65 -13.35
N ILE A 79 -6.94 -3.50 -12.37
CA ILE A 79 -8.11 -3.51 -11.51
C ILE A 79 -7.64 -3.16 -10.10
N TYR A 80 -8.35 -2.26 -9.44
CA TYR A 80 -8.17 -1.91 -8.04
C TYR A 80 -9.30 -2.48 -7.19
N ASP A 81 -8.94 -3.19 -6.14
CA ASP A 81 -9.81 -3.45 -5.01
C ASP A 81 -9.51 -2.41 -3.93
N VAL A 82 -10.45 -1.48 -3.77
CA VAL A 82 -10.34 -0.38 -2.81
C VAL A 82 -11.18 -0.70 -1.58
N VAL A 83 -10.50 -0.86 -0.44
CA VAL A 83 -11.13 -1.05 0.86
C VAL A 83 -11.06 0.24 1.68
N ARG A 84 -12.20 0.70 2.17
CA ARG A 84 -12.27 1.84 3.07
C ARG A 84 -11.98 1.38 4.49
N LYS A 85 -11.00 2.02 5.13
CA LYS A 85 -10.71 1.84 6.55
C LYS A 85 -11.93 2.27 7.38
N PRO A 86 -12.47 1.40 8.23
CA PRO A 86 -13.62 1.74 9.07
C PRO A 86 -13.33 2.96 9.93
N ARG A 87 -14.32 3.86 10.04
CA ARG A 87 -14.24 5.04 10.91
C ARG A 87 -14.87 4.82 12.27
N ILE A 88 -15.69 3.78 12.43
CA ILE A 88 -16.27 3.42 13.70
C ILE A 88 -15.17 3.02 14.69
N ARG A 89 -15.34 3.40 15.95
CA ARG A 89 -14.43 3.05 17.05
C ARG A 89 -15.19 2.21 18.08
N PRO A 90 -14.50 1.47 18.96
CA PRO A 90 -15.13 0.84 20.10
C PRO A 90 -16.04 1.84 20.84
N ARG A 91 -17.33 1.52 20.97
CA ARG A 91 -18.30 2.38 21.68
C ARG A 91 -18.41 1.97 23.14
N LYS A 92 -18.93 2.88 23.97
CA LYS A 92 -19.33 2.54 25.33
C LYS A 92 -20.64 1.74 25.31
N LEU A 93 -20.70 0.70 26.13
CA LEU A 93 -21.85 -0.18 26.25
C LEU A 93 -22.97 0.51 27.04
N THR A 94 -24.18 0.42 26.50
CA THR A 94 -25.40 0.92 27.14
C THR A 94 -26.16 -0.24 27.76
N LYS A 95 -27.17 0.03 28.59
CA LYS A 95 -28.01 -1.03 29.14
C LYS A 95 -28.64 -1.91 28.04
N ALA A 96 -29.11 -1.31 26.95
CA ALA A 96 -29.68 -2.05 25.82
C ALA A 96 -28.64 -2.96 25.13
N HIS A 97 -27.37 -2.55 25.08
CA HIS A 97 -26.31 -3.40 24.53
C HIS A 97 -26.02 -4.60 25.44
N ILE A 98 -26.06 -4.41 26.77
CA ILE A 98 -25.87 -5.52 27.71
C ILE A 98 -27.03 -6.52 27.59
N GLU A 99 -28.27 -6.03 27.52
CA GLU A 99 -29.45 -6.89 27.31
C GLU A 99 -29.36 -7.67 25.98
N GLU A 100 -28.84 -7.06 24.92
CA GLU A 100 -28.55 -7.74 23.64
C GLU A 100 -27.50 -8.84 23.82
N ILE A 101 -26.36 -8.54 24.46
CA ILE A 101 -25.27 -9.50 24.71
C ILE A 101 -25.76 -10.69 25.56
N GLU A 102 -26.53 -10.42 26.61
CA GLU A 102 -27.12 -11.45 27.47
C GLU A 102 -28.11 -12.35 26.72
N SER A 103 -28.70 -11.87 25.62
CA SER A 103 -29.58 -12.66 24.76
C SER A 103 -28.83 -13.58 23.78
N GLY A 104 -27.50 -13.51 23.74
CA GLY A 104 -26.65 -14.35 22.90
C GLY A 104 -26.32 -13.76 21.53
N GLU A 105 -26.59 -12.47 21.31
CA GLU A 105 -26.26 -11.77 20.07
C GLU A 105 -25.64 -10.39 20.33
N TYR A 106 -25.02 -9.82 19.31
CA TYR A 106 -24.58 -8.43 19.33
C TYR A 106 -24.59 -7.80 17.95
N SER A 107 -25.22 -6.63 17.83
CA SER A 107 -25.48 -5.94 16.55
C SER A 107 -26.18 -6.83 15.52
N GLY A 108 -27.11 -7.67 15.99
CA GLY A 108 -27.89 -8.61 15.16
C GLY A 108 -27.10 -9.82 14.64
N LEU A 109 -25.95 -10.14 15.23
CA LEU A 109 -25.17 -11.34 14.93
C LEU A 109 -25.10 -12.25 16.16
N PRO A 110 -25.35 -13.56 16.03
CA PRO A 110 -25.21 -14.49 17.14
C PRO A 110 -23.74 -14.70 17.51
N PHE A 111 -23.44 -14.92 18.79
CA PHE A 111 -22.11 -15.37 19.20
C PHE A 111 -21.80 -16.77 18.65
N ALA A 112 -20.53 -17.02 18.33
CA ALA A 112 -20.09 -18.33 17.83
C ALA A 112 -20.04 -19.40 18.94
N SER A 113 -19.89 -18.97 20.19
CA SER A 113 -19.89 -19.81 21.38
C SER A 113 -21.03 -19.44 22.31
N ASP A 114 -21.44 -20.38 23.16
CA ASP A 114 -22.42 -20.13 24.23
C ASP A 114 -21.86 -19.25 25.38
N GLU A 115 -20.55 -18.97 25.37
CA GLU A 115 -19.93 -18.05 26.32
C GLU A 115 -20.25 -16.60 25.95
N THR A 116 -20.95 -15.91 26.86
CA THR A 116 -21.22 -14.48 26.71
C THR A 116 -20.05 -13.64 27.22
N PRO A 117 -19.62 -12.60 26.50
CA PRO A 117 -18.59 -11.68 26.98
C PRO A 117 -18.99 -11.06 28.34
N ASN A 118 -18.10 -11.16 29.33
CA ASN A 118 -18.29 -10.56 30.64
C ASN A 118 -17.92 -9.06 30.60
N VAL A 119 -18.93 -8.20 30.44
CA VAL A 119 -18.79 -6.74 30.33
C VAL A 119 -19.90 -6.00 31.08
N GLU A 120 -19.63 -4.78 31.51
CA GLU A 120 -20.57 -3.96 32.26
C GLU A 120 -21.02 -2.69 31.51
N VAL A 121 -22.14 -2.10 31.96
CA VAL A 121 -22.64 -0.82 31.42
C VAL A 121 -21.59 0.27 31.62
N GLY A 122 -21.28 1.01 30.55
CA GLY A 122 -20.30 2.10 30.56
C GLY A 122 -18.88 1.67 30.20
N GLU A 123 -18.59 0.37 30.17
CA GLU A 123 -17.34 -0.17 29.63
C GLU A 123 -17.27 0.01 28.11
N ALA A 124 -16.05 -0.02 27.56
CA ALA A 124 -15.86 -0.05 26.13
C ALA A 124 -16.11 -1.47 25.60
N GLU A 125 -16.57 -1.57 24.35
CA GLU A 125 -16.60 -2.86 23.64
C GLU A 125 -15.25 -3.59 23.75
N THR A 126 -15.31 -4.90 23.98
CA THR A 126 -14.19 -5.80 23.77
C THR A 126 -13.82 -5.85 22.29
N PRO A 127 -12.61 -6.32 21.93
CA PRO A 127 -12.26 -6.54 20.52
C PRO A 127 -13.28 -7.39 19.76
N GLU A 128 -13.81 -8.44 20.39
CA GLU A 128 -14.83 -9.34 19.83
C GLU A 128 -16.15 -8.61 19.55
N LEU A 129 -16.69 -7.86 20.52
CA LEU A 129 -17.92 -7.10 20.33
C LEU A 129 -17.74 -6.03 19.24
N TYR A 130 -16.60 -5.35 19.25
CA TYR A 130 -16.28 -4.36 18.22
C TYR A 130 -16.18 -4.99 16.83
N GLU A 131 -15.56 -6.17 16.71
CA GLU A 131 -15.46 -6.94 15.48
C GLU A 131 -16.84 -7.34 14.95
N MET A 132 -17.71 -7.90 15.80
CA MET A 132 -19.09 -8.25 15.42
C MET A 132 -19.86 -7.03 14.90
N ARG A 133 -19.79 -5.89 15.61
CA ARG A 133 -20.46 -4.67 15.15
C ARG A 133 -19.87 -4.14 13.85
N LEU A 134 -18.56 -4.25 13.68
CA LEU A 134 -17.90 -3.87 12.44
C LEU A 134 -18.34 -4.76 11.28
N PHE A 135 -18.41 -6.07 11.48
CA PHE A 135 -18.87 -7.03 10.50
C PHE A 135 -20.32 -6.77 10.11
N ALA A 136 -21.20 -6.54 11.09
CA ALA A 136 -22.60 -6.17 10.85
C ALA A 136 -22.73 -4.88 10.01
N ASP A 137 -21.95 -3.84 10.31
CA ASP A 137 -21.97 -2.57 9.56
C ASP A 137 -21.45 -2.74 8.12
N ILE A 138 -20.43 -3.59 7.92
CA ILE A 138 -19.91 -3.92 6.58
C ILE A 138 -20.97 -4.68 5.75
N ILE A 139 -21.64 -5.68 6.33
CA ILE A 139 -22.70 -6.44 5.66
C ILE A 139 -23.87 -5.54 5.26
N GLN A 140 -24.26 -4.61 6.14
CA GLN A 140 -25.37 -3.70 5.87
C GLN A 140 -25.01 -2.65 4.82
N LYS A 141 -23.73 -2.28 4.69
CA LYS A 141 -23.27 -1.17 3.82
C LYS A 141 -22.05 -1.56 2.98
N PRO A 142 -22.08 -2.66 2.21
CA PRO A 142 -20.89 -3.18 1.54
C PRO A 142 -20.26 -2.16 0.57
N ASN A 143 -21.11 -1.37 -0.09
CA ASN A 143 -20.69 -0.31 -1.02
C ASN A 143 -19.95 0.87 -0.35
N GLU A 144 -20.07 1.04 0.97
CA GLU A 144 -19.29 2.04 1.71
C GLU A 144 -17.89 1.55 2.07
N TYR A 145 -17.69 0.23 2.09
CA TYR A 145 -16.48 -0.41 2.57
C TYR A 145 -15.60 -0.98 1.47
N TYR A 146 -16.20 -1.37 0.35
CA TYR A 146 -15.49 -1.99 -0.77
C TYR A 146 -15.95 -1.44 -2.11
N ARG A 147 -14.99 -1.20 -2.99
CA ARG A 147 -15.22 -0.83 -4.38
C ARG A 147 -14.15 -1.44 -5.27
N ARG A 148 -14.59 -2.11 -6.33
CA ARG A 148 -13.72 -2.49 -7.45
C ARG A 148 -13.75 -1.41 -8.54
N VAL A 149 -12.58 -1.00 -9.01
CA VAL A 149 -12.40 -0.01 -10.09
C VAL A 149 -11.48 -0.61 -11.15
N GLY A 150 -11.89 -0.65 -12.41
CA GLY A 150 -11.12 -1.28 -13.51
C GLY A 150 -10.97 -0.38 -14.72
N GLN A 151 -10.67 -1.00 -15.87
CA GLN A 151 -10.49 -0.33 -17.18
C GLN A 151 -9.34 0.69 -17.22
N ILE A 152 -8.31 0.46 -16.40
CA ILE A 152 -7.10 1.27 -16.44
C ILE A 152 -6.09 0.55 -17.34
N THR A 153 -5.96 1.03 -18.56
CA THR A 153 -5.12 0.41 -19.60
C THR A 153 -3.93 1.31 -19.96
N ARG A 154 -2.95 0.75 -20.67
CA ARG A 154 -1.87 1.53 -21.29
C ARG A 154 -1.69 1.12 -22.73
N THR A 155 -1.49 2.11 -23.60
CA THR A 155 -1.04 1.84 -24.96
C THR A 155 0.45 1.54 -24.98
N GLN A 156 0.92 0.87 -26.04
CA GLN A 156 2.34 0.59 -26.22
C GLN A 156 3.17 1.88 -26.24
N GLU A 157 2.66 2.98 -26.81
CA GLU A 157 3.33 4.28 -26.79
C GLU A 157 3.52 4.80 -25.36
N GLN A 158 2.51 4.69 -24.50
CA GLN A 158 2.60 5.09 -23.09
C GLN A 158 3.62 4.23 -22.32
N CYS A 159 3.70 2.93 -22.64
CA CYS A 159 4.72 2.05 -22.09
C CYS A 159 6.13 2.47 -22.52
N VAL A 160 6.33 2.81 -23.81
CA VAL A 160 7.60 3.33 -24.33
C VAL A 160 7.98 4.66 -23.68
N GLU A 161 7.03 5.58 -23.51
CA GLU A 161 7.26 6.85 -22.80
C GLU A 161 7.68 6.61 -21.34
N THR A 162 7.06 5.63 -20.69
CA THR A 162 7.42 5.25 -19.33
C THR A 162 8.84 4.70 -19.26
N TYR A 163 9.24 3.82 -20.19
CA TYR A 163 10.61 3.30 -20.23
C TYR A 163 11.65 4.41 -20.43
N LYS A 164 11.38 5.36 -21.32
CA LYS A 164 12.24 6.55 -21.54
C LYS A 164 12.32 7.42 -20.28
N MET A 165 11.20 7.66 -19.63
CA MET A 165 11.14 8.43 -18.38
C MET A 165 11.94 7.75 -17.26
N LEU A 166 11.85 6.42 -17.11
CA LEU A 166 12.65 5.68 -16.13
C LEU A 166 14.15 5.81 -16.39
N ASN A 167 14.58 5.76 -17.65
CA ASN A 167 15.98 6.01 -18.03
C ASN A 167 16.42 7.44 -17.70
N GLN A 168 15.58 8.45 -17.95
CA GLN A 168 15.88 9.82 -17.56
C GLN A 168 16.03 9.97 -16.04
N VAL A 169 15.15 9.33 -15.26
CA VAL A 169 15.25 9.32 -13.80
C VAL A 169 16.56 8.67 -13.35
N ALA A 170 16.93 7.53 -13.94
CA ALA A 170 18.18 6.87 -13.65
C ALA A 170 19.39 7.77 -13.92
N GLN A 171 19.39 8.53 -15.03
CA GLN A 171 20.45 9.50 -15.33
C GLN A 171 20.50 10.63 -14.31
N ASP A 172 19.34 11.18 -13.92
CA ASP A 172 19.25 12.24 -12.92
C ASP A 172 19.79 11.78 -11.55
N MET A 173 19.57 10.51 -11.22
CA MET A 173 20.11 9.87 -10.02
C MET A 173 21.61 9.67 -10.12
N LEU A 174 22.15 9.16 -11.24
CA LEU A 174 23.61 9.07 -11.46
C LEU A 174 24.28 10.42 -11.28
N ASP A 175 23.71 11.47 -11.87
CA ASP A 175 24.23 12.82 -11.79
C ASP A 175 24.20 13.36 -10.35
N ALA A 176 23.14 13.05 -9.59
CA ALA A 176 23.05 13.41 -8.17
C ALA A 176 24.17 12.74 -7.35
N HIS A 177 24.42 11.45 -7.56
CA HIS A 177 25.49 10.71 -6.89
C HIS A 177 26.86 11.25 -7.27
N ARG A 178 27.11 11.46 -8.57
CA ARG A 178 28.39 12.00 -9.06
C ARG A 178 28.71 13.36 -8.47
N ARG A 179 27.71 14.23 -8.33
CA ARG A 179 27.88 15.59 -7.80
C ARG A 179 27.83 15.66 -6.27
N GLY A 180 27.32 14.63 -5.59
CA GLY A 180 27.10 14.63 -4.15
C GLY A 180 26.11 15.69 -3.67
N HIS A 181 25.22 16.20 -4.55
CA HIS A 181 24.31 17.30 -4.22
C HIS A 181 22.89 16.81 -3.95
N TRP A 182 22.49 16.86 -2.67
CA TRP A 182 21.20 16.42 -2.17
C TRP A 182 20.38 17.59 -1.61
N HIS A 183 19.73 18.34 -2.49
CA HIS A 183 18.93 19.49 -2.09
C HIS A 183 17.69 19.09 -1.27
N GLN A 184 17.23 20.02 -0.43
CA GLN A 184 16.00 19.88 0.33
C GLN A 184 14.80 20.35 -0.50
N ASN A 185 13.63 19.76 -0.25
CA ASN A 185 12.34 20.27 -0.71
C ASN A 185 11.47 20.54 0.51
N SER A 186 11.46 21.79 0.99
CA SER A 186 10.73 22.19 2.20
C SER A 186 9.22 22.04 2.06
N SER A 187 8.68 22.11 0.83
CA SER A 187 7.25 21.90 0.57
C SER A 187 6.80 20.45 0.85
N ALA A 188 7.72 19.50 0.82
CA ALA A 188 7.46 18.09 1.11
C ALA A 188 7.64 17.73 2.60
N CYS A 189 8.16 18.65 3.44
CA CYS A 189 8.50 18.35 4.82
C CYS A 189 7.29 18.00 5.70
N SER A 190 6.08 18.44 5.34
CA SER A 190 4.85 18.18 6.12
C SER A 190 3.78 17.46 5.30
N LYS A 191 4.19 16.74 4.26
CA LYS A 191 3.27 16.06 3.35
C LYS A 191 2.45 15.02 4.11
N PHE A 192 1.17 14.88 3.75
CA PHE A 192 0.21 13.97 4.39
C PHE A 192 -0.05 14.25 5.88
N GLY A 193 0.16 15.49 6.34
CA GLY A 193 -0.15 15.90 7.72
C GLY A 193 0.84 15.37 8.76
N SER A 194 2.00 14.86 8.34
CA SER A 194 3.05 14.37 9.23
C SER A 194 4.41 14.94 8.82
N PRO A 195 5.31 15.23 9.78
CA PRO A 195 6.66 15.68 9.46
C PRO A 195 7.45 14.56 8.78
N CYS A 196 8.28 14.93 7.81
CA CYS A 196 9.23 14.04 7.14
C CYS A 196 10.06 13.30 8.19
N GLU A 197 10.33 12.02 7.92
CA GLU A 197 11.03 11.16 8.87
C GLU A 197 12.41 11.73 9.27
N PHE A 198 13.12 12.39 8.35
CA PHE A 198 14.44 12.99 8.57
C PHE A 198 14.41 14.49 8.88
N MET A 199 13.24 15.06 9.17
CA MET A 199 13.11 16.50 9.44
C MET A 199 14.01 16.94 10.60
N SER A 200 14.14 16.11 11.64
CA SER A 200 14.99 16.40 12.80
C SER A 200 16.47 16.53 12.42
N ILE A 201 16.98 15.70 11.50
CA ILE A 201 18.35 15.85 10.98
C ILE A 201 18.46 17.14 10.15
N CYS A 202 17.51 17.40 9.25
CA CYS A 202 17.52 18.60 8.41
C CYS A 202 17.48 19.90 9.21
N CYS A 203 16.80 19.92 10.36
CA CYS A 203 16.74 21.06 11.27
C CYS A 203 17.97 21.17 12.19
N GLY A 204 18.91 20.22 12.14
CA GLY A 204 20.09 20.20 13.00
C GLY A 204 19.80 19.83 14.46
N VAL A 205 18.63 19.23 14.75
CA VAL A 205 18.24 18.84 16.12
C VAL A 205 18.52 17.36 16.42
N SER A 206 18.93 16.58 15.41
CA SER A 206 19.28 15.17 15.56
C SER A 206 20.53 14.84 14.76
N ASP A 207 21.39 14.02 15.35
CA ASP A 207 22.58 13.48 14.72
C ASP A 207 22.25 12.11 14.08
N PRO A 208 22.50 11.91 12.76
CA PRO A 208 22.26 10.63 12.08
C PRO A 208 23.08 9.45 12.63
N SER A 209 24.15 9.71 13.39
CA SER A 209 24.97 8.69 14.03
C SER A 209 24.47 8.28 15.43
N SER A 210 23.45 8.94 15.96
CA SER A 210 22.85 8.62 17.26
C SER A 210 21.98 7.36 17.23
N ASP A 211 21.74 6.77 18.41
CA ASP A 211 20.89 5.58 18.60
C ASP A 211 19.42 5.78 18.20
N PHE A 212 19.02 7.02 17.91
CA PHE A 212 17.71 7.33 17.32
C PHE A 212 17.57 6.79 15.89
N TRP A 213 18.69 6.50 15.23
CA TRP A 213 18.74 5.97 13.88
C TRP A 213 19.36 4.58 13.87
N ARG A 214 18.87 3.74 12.97
CA ARG A 214 19.43 2.42 12.72
C ARG A 214 19.65 2.21 11.23
N LYS A 215 20.47 1.23 10.88
CA LYS A 215 20.60 0.80 9.49
C LYS A 215 19.28 0.22 9.00
N ARG A 216 18.89 0.65 7.81
CA ARG A 216 17.69 0.17 7.12
C ARG A 216 17.96 -1.22 6.56
N GLU A 217 17.13 -2.18 6.94
CA GLU A 217 17.21 -3.57 6.46
C GLU A 217 16.80 -3.69 4.99
N GLY A 218 15.86 -2.84 4.55
CA GLY A 218 15.35 -2.87 3.18
C GLY A 218 14.44 -4.06 2.90
N SER A 219 14.30 -4.41 1.63
CA SER A 219 13.60 -5.59 1.12
C SER A 219 14.44 -6.20 0.01
N ASP A 220 14.05 -7.34 -0.53
CA ASP A 220 14.72 -7.96 -1.69
C ASP A 220 14.84 -7.02 -2.90
N LEU A 221 13.95 -6.05 -3.00
CA LEU A 221 13.95 -5.03 -4.07
C LEU A 221 14.89 -3.85 -3.78
N SER A 222 15.52 -3.78 -2.60
CA SER A 222 16.28 -2.61 -2.13
C SER A 222 17.75 -2.58 -2.56
N GLY A 223 18.14 -3.35 -3.60
CA GLY A 223 19.49 -3.32 -4.15
C GLY A 223 19.95 -1.90 -4.55
N GLU A 224 21.26 -1.63 -4.48
CA GLU A 224 21.84 -0.30 -4.72
C GLU A 224 21.42 0.28 -6.08
N ASN A 225 21.35 -0.57 -7.11
CA ASN A 225 21.00 -0.19 -8.48
C ASN A 225 19.53 -0.51 -8.84
N ASN A 226 18.74 -0.93 -7.86
CA ASN A 226 17.34 -1.25 -8.07
C ASN A 226 16.49 0.02 -7.95
N LEU A 227 15.80 0.37 -9.03
CA LEU A 227 14.81 1.43 -9.07
C LEU A 227 13.42 0.83 -8.87
N SER A 228 12.92 0.91 -7.65
CA SER A 228 11.51 0.66 -7.36
C SER A 228 10.72 1.97 -7.46
N VAL A 229 9.40 1.86 -7.67
CA VAL A 229 8.47 3.01 -7.69
C VAL A 229 8.60 3.84 -6.40
N SER A 230 8.72 3.18 -5.25
CA SER A 230 8.90 3.87 -3.95
C SER A 230 10.23 4.64 -3.86
N ARG A 231 11.30 4.11 -4.45
CA ARG A 231 12.60 4.77 -4.51
C ARG A 231 12.57 5.99 -5.44
N ILE A 232 11.93 5.85 -6.60
CA ILE A 232 11.74 6.94 -7.57
C ILE A 232 10.91 8.07 -6.94
N HIS A 233 9.78 7.74 -6.31
CA HIS A 233 8.96 8.74 -5.61
C HIS A 233 9.72 9.46 -4.50
N CYS A 234 10.56 8.76 -3.73
CA CYS A 234 11.38 9.40 -2.71
C CYS A 234 12.35 10.42 -3.33
N PHE A 235 12.98 10.07 -4.45
CA PHE A 235 13.90 10.96 -5.18
C PHE A 235 13.19 12.19 -5.73
N PHE A 236 12.02 12.02 -6.35
CA PHE A 236 11.18 13.13 -6.83
C PHE A 236 10.67 14.02 -5.70
N GLU A 237 10.32 13.44 -4.56
CA GLU A 237 9.78 14.19 -3.44
C GLU A 237 10.83 15.09 -2.80
N CYS A 238 12.01 14.55 -2.48
CA CYS A 238 13.09 15.31 -1.86
C CYS A 238 14.43 14.57 -1.97
N ARG A 239 15.42 15.14 -2.67
CA ARG A 239 16.74 14.54 -2.82
C ARG A 239 17.47 14.34 -1.48
N ARG A 240 17.24 15.22 -0.50
CA ARG A 240 17.78 15.05 0.86
C ARG A 240 17.15 13.87 1.61
N LYS A 241 15.84 13.64 1.45
CA LYS A 241 15.16 12.46 2.01
C LYS A 241 15.69 11.18 1.36
N TYR A 242 15.85 11.20 0.04
CA TYR A 242 16.47 10.11 -0.72
C TYR A 242 17.86 9.77 -0.19
N TYR A 243 18.70 10.79 0.02
CA TYR A 243 20.06 10.62 0.55
C TYR A 243 20.07 9.85 1.87
N TYR A 244 19.32 10.31 2.90
CA TYR A 244 19.32 9.60 4.18
C TYR A 244 18.75 8.18 4.08
N ARG A 245 17.68 7.99 3.29
CA ARG A 245 17.01 6.69 3.18
C ARG A 245 17.77 5.65 2.36
N TYR A 246 18.37 6.05 1.25
CA TYR A 246 18.93 5.12 0.25
C TYR A 246 20.44 5.23 0.07
N VAL A 247 21.05 6.37 0.38
CA VAL A 247 22.52 6.54 0.29
C VAL A 247 23.16 6.23 1.65
N GLU A 248 22.70 6.88 2.72
CA GLU A 248 23.16 6.56 4.09
C GLU A 248 22.55 5.26 4.63
N GLY A 249 21.39 4.88 4.07
CA GLY A 249 20.70 3.65 4.42
C GLY A 249 20.23 3.64 5.87
N ILE A 250 19.67 4.75 6.36
CA ILE A 250 19.18 4.88 7.74
C ILE A 250 17.67 5.03 7.81
N GLU A 251 17.10 4.61 8.94
CA GLU A 251 15.72 4.81 9.31
C GLU A 251 15.58 5.06 10.81
N ARG A 252 14.43 5.57 11.25
CA ARG A 252 14.18 5.80 12.69
C ARG A 252 14.19 4.48 13.44
N ASN A 253 14.88 4.45 14.57
CA ASN A 253 14.84 3.36 15.53
C ASN A 253 13.55 3.45 16.37
N SER A 254 12.41 3.26 15.72
CA SER A 254 11.09 3.31 16.34
C SER A 254 10.20 2.22 15.75
N GLN A 255 9.15 1.87 16.47
CA GLN A 255 8.13 0.98 15.93
C GLN A 255 7.50 1.57 14.66
N LYS A 256 7.14 0.68 13.72
CA LYS A 256 6.42 1.08 12.50
C LYS A 256 5.10 1.76 12.89
N PRO A 257 4.72 2.88 12.24
CA PRO A 257 3.43 3.51 12.46
C PRO A 257 2.29 2.51 12.25
N LEU A 258 1.27 2.56 13.11
CA LEU A 258 0.10 1.66 13.05
C LEU A 258 -0.54 1.61 11.66
N ALA A 259 -0.57 2.73 10.94
CA ALA A 259 -1.12 2.80 9.60
C ALA A 259 -0.36 1.93 8.58
N LEU A 260 0.97 1.79 8.72
CA LEU A 260 1.80 0.93 7.88
C LEU A 260 1.71 -0.52 8.34
N THR A 261 1.66 -0.77 9.65
CA THR A 261 1.45 -2.12 10.22
C THR A 261 0.12 -2.70 9.73
N PHE A 262 -0.97 -1.94 9.82
CA PHE A 262 -2.28 -2.33 9.31
C PHE A 262 -2.25 -2.58 7.80
N GLY A 263 -1.55 -1.72 7.04
CA GLY A 263 -1.41 -1.91 5.60
C GLY A 263 -0.74 -3.24 5.26
N GLY A 264 0.39 -3.55 5.93
CA GLY A 264 1.10 -4.83 5.75
C GLY A 264 0.23 -6.04 6.08
N ALA A 265 -0.37 -6.07 7.26
CA ALA A 265 -1.26 -7.16 7.67
C ALA A 265 -2.45 -7.34 6.71
N PHE A 266 -3.00 -6.26 6.16
CA PHE A 266 -4.07 -6.34 5.18
C PHE A 266 -3.62 -6.98 3.86
N HIS A 267 -2.41 -6.65 3.38
CA HIS A 267 -1.84 -7.30 2.19
C HIS A 267 -1.56 -8.79 2.45
N GLU A 268 -0.99 -9.15 3.61
CA GLU A 268 -0.77 -10.56 4.00
C GLU A 268 -2.08 -11.37 4.03
N CYS A 269 -3.15 -10.81 4.59
CA CYS A 269 -4.46 -11.46 4.58
C CYS A 269 -5.02 -11.67 3.17
N LEU A 270 -4.89 -10.67 2.30
CA LEU A 270 -5.36 -10.77 0.92
C LEU A 270 -4.55 -11.76 0.10
N GLU A 271 -3.23 -11.79 0.30
CA GLU A 271 -2.35 -12.77 -0.30
C GLU A 271 -2.79 -14.20 0.07
N SER A 272 -3.03 -14.45 1.35
CA SER A 272 -3.55 -15.74 1.83
C SER A 272 -4.90 -16.08 1.22
N PHE A 273 -5.80 -15.11 1.08
CA PHE A 273 -7.10 -15.30 0.45
C PHE A 273 -6.95 -15.72 -1.02
N TRP A 274 -6.22 -14.97 -1.84
CA TRP A 274 -6.03 -15.29 -3.26
C TRP A 274 -5.28 -16.60 -3.49
N ASN A 275 -4.29 -16.91 -2.66
CA ASN A 275 -3.61 -18.20 -2.69
C ASN A 275 -4.57 -19.36 -2.39
N SER A 276 -5.52 -19.18 -1.46
CA SER A 276 -6.54 -20.20 -1.15
C SER A 276 -7.54 -20.39 -2.30
N THR A 277 -7.99 -19.29 -2.91
CA THR A 277 -8.91 -19.34 -4.06
C THR A 277 -8.27 -20.03 -5.26
N ARG A 278 -6.98 -19.75 -5.52
CA ARG A 278 -6.22 -20.43 -6.58
C ARG A 278 -6.20 -21.95 -6.38
N LYS A 279 -5.88 -22.43 -5.18
CA LYS A 279 -5.85 -23.87 -4.89
C LYS A 279 -7.21 -24.53 -5.07
N GLY A 280 -8.27 -23.88 -4.58
CA GLY A 280 -9.64 -24.38 -4.74
C GLY A 280 -10.07 -24.56 -6.21
N LEU A 281 -9.54 -23.74 -7.13
CA LEU A 281 -9.75 -23.88 -8.57
C LEU A 281 -8.84 -24.92 -9.23
N GLU A 282 -7.70 -25.27 -8.63
CA GLU A 282 -6.80 -26.33 -9.12
C GLU A 282 -7.26 -27.73 -8.65
N ASP A 283 -8.05 -27.80 -7.56
CA ASP A 283 -8.60 -29.03 -6.97
C ASP A 283 -10.00 -29.43 -7.52
N GLU A 284 -10.60 -28.61 -8.39
CA GLU A 284 -11.85 -28.88 -9.14
C GLU A 284 -11.59 -29.32 -10.59
#